data_AF-A0A0R3P2X2-F1
#
_entry.id   AF-A0A0R3P2X2-F1
#
_cell.length_a   1.000
_cell.length_b   1.000
_cell.length_c   1.000
_cell.angle_alpha   90.00
_cell.angle_beta   90.00
_cell.angle_gamma   90.00
#
_symmetry.space_group_name_H-M   'P 1'
#
loop_
_entity.id
_entity.type
_entity.pdbx_description
1 polymer ?
#
loop_
_entity_poly.entity_id
_entity_poly.type
_entity_poly.pdbx_seq_one_letter_code
_entity_poly.pdbx_strand_id
1 'polypeptide(L)'
;MPASHGVTKTHRRPGNIGGGGEKGRVWPGTKMPGHMGNRWRVLNGLRIWRTNAKYNVMWVQGSSVPGPTGGLVYIYDTILPLRKLKQAPPFPTFCGEVDTTFEDIWYEQMHKFKDETIIYKCD
;
A
#
# COMPACT_ATOMS: atom_id res chain seq x y z
N MET A 1 14.61 -3.93 27.59
CA MET A 1 15.70 -4.55 28.39
C MET A 1 15.50 -6.06 28.42
N PRO A 2 16.57 -6.88 28.54
CA PRO A 2 16.46 -8.34 28.53
C PRO A 2 15.55 -8.87 29.65
N ALA A 3 15.07 -10.11 29.50
CA ALA A 3 14.18 -10.74 30.47
C ALA A 3 14.93 -11.31 31.69
N SER A 4 16.18 -11.78 31.49
CA SER A 4 17.05 -12.35 32.53
C SER A 4 18.14 -11.35 32.99
N HIS A 5 19.00 -11.80 33.91
CA HIS A 5 20.14 -11.05 34.45
C HIS A 5 19.77 -9.74 35.18
N GLY A 6 18.86 -9.82 36.16
CA GLY A 6 18.66 -8.75 37.16
C GLY A 6 17.79 -7.55 36.72
N VAL A 7 17.24 -7.59 35.50
CA VAL A 7 16.32 -6.56 35.02
C VAL A 7 15.00 -6.62 35.79
N THR A 8 14.67 -5.56 36.53
CA THR A 8 13.45 -5.49 37.35
C THR A 8 12.47 -4.44 36.79
N LYS A 9 11.28 -4.87 36.34
CA LYS A 9 10.15 -4.00 35.91
C LYS A 9 10.44 -3.01 34.76
N THR A 10 11.46 -3.25 33.93
CA THR A 10 11.87 -2.34 32.83
C THR A 10 11.86 -2.97 31.43
N HIS A 11 11.32 -4.17 31.25
CA HIS A 11 11.39 -4.91 29.97
C HIS A 11 10.90 -4.12 28.75
N ARG A 12 9.83 -3.32 28.91
CA ARG A 12 9.19 -2.52 27.83
C ARG A 12 9.33 -1.00 27.99
N ARG A 13 10.16 -0.52 28.91
CA ARG A 13 10.36 0.93 29.10
C ARG A 13 11.24 1.51 27.98
N PRO A 14 11.04 2.78 27.60
CA PRO A 14 11.83 3.43 26.53
C PRO A 14 13.30 3.62 26.90
N GLY A 15 13.64 3.65 28.19
CA GLY A 15 15.00 3.94 28.66
C GLY A 15 15.27 5.45 28.66
N ASN A 16 16.49 5.84 28.34
CA ASN A 16 16.89 7.25 28.30
C ASN A 16 16.21 7.98 27.12
N ILE A 17 15.70 9.19 27.38
CA ILE A 17 14.96 10.04 26.44
C ILE A 17 15.69 11.35 26.07
N GLY A 18 16.87 11.58 26.65
CA GLY A 18 17.63 12.82 26.48
C GLY A 18 19.14 12.58 26.35
N GLY A 19 19.85 13.58 25.84
CA GLY A 19 21.30 13.50 25.59
C GLY A 19 22.19 13.86 26.79
N GLY A 20 21.69 14.60 27.78
CA GLY A 20 22.55 15.27 28.77
C GLY A 20 23.42 16.36 28.14
N GLY A 21 23.79 17.40 28.89
CA GLY A 21 24.58 18.55 28.41
C GLY A 21 23.88 19.90 28.59
N GLU A 22 24.29 20.90 27.80
CA GLU A 22 23.88 22.31 27.95
C GLU A 22 22.37 22.54 27.80
N LYS A 23 21.67 21.70 27.02
CA LYS A 23 20.22 21.74 26.86
C LYS A 23 19.56 20.66 27.70
N GLY A 24 19.17 20.99 28.93
CA GLY A 24 18.45 20.13 29.88
C GLY A 24 16.98 19.88 29.52
N ARG A 25 16.68 19.56 28.26
CA ARG A 25 15.31 19.30 27.77
C ARG A 25 15.25 18.11 26.82
N VAL A 26 14.04 17.60 26.60
CA VAL A 26 13.76 16.60 25.57
C VAL A 26 13.64 17.29 24.20
N TRP A 27 14.21 16.70 23.16
CA TRP A 27 14.12 17.23 21.80
C TRP A 27 12.69 17.09 21.24
N PRO A 28 12.14 18.12 20.57
CA PRO A 28 10.85 18.00 19.88
C PRO A 28 10.89 16.86 18.85
N GLY A 29 9.84 16.04 18.81
CA GLY A 29 9.76 14.86 17.93
C GLY A 29 10.44 13.59 18.46
N THR A 30 10.95 13.59 19.70
CA THR A 30 11.44 12.38 20.37
C THR A 30 10.35 11.31 20.42
N LYS A 31 10.67 10.07 20.02
CA LYS A 31 9.73 8.94 20.01
C LYS A 31 9.35 8.57 21.44
N MET A 32 8.07 8.73 21.78
CA MET A 32 7.49 8.43 23.09
C MET A 32 6.22 7.59 22.91
N PRO A 33 5.78 6.85 23.95
CA PRO A 33 4.50 6.14 23.89
C PRO A 33 3.35 7.12 23.64
N GLY A 34 2.39 6.72 22.82
CA GLY A 34 1.27 7.55 22.42
C GLY A 34 0.31 6.83 21.48
N HIS A 35 -0.62 7.57 20.90
CA HIS A 35 -1.63 7.04 19.99
C HIS A 35 -0.99 6.50 18.70
N MET A 36 -1.16 5.21 18.44
CA MET A 36 -0.68 4.53 17.23
C MET A 36 -1.85 4.25 16.28
N GLY A 37 -1.63 4.39 14.97
CA GLY A 37 -2.65 4.15 13.95
C GLY A 37 -3.61 5.33 13.77
N ASN A 38 -4.82 5.04 13.25
CA ASN A 38 -5.87 6.01 12.92
C ASN A 38 -5.35 7.29 12.23
N ARG A 39 -4.49 7.11 11.23
CA ARG A 39 -3.88 8.21 10.47
C ARG A 39 -3.80 7.83 9.01
N TRP A 40 -4.00 8.82 8.15
CA TRP A 40 -3.86 8.65 6.71
C TRP A 40 -2.45 8.18 6.34
N ARG A 41 -2.39 7.12 5.54
CA ARG A 41 -1.17 6.56 4.96
C ARG A 41 -1.44 6.26 3.50
N VAL A 42 -0.51 6.69 2.65
CA VAL A 42 -0.60 6.48 1.20
C VAL A 42 0.46 5.46 0.81
N LEU A 43 0.07 4.47 0.00
CA LEU A 43 0.98 3.58 -0.70
C LEU A 43 1.09 4.04 -2.16
N ASN A 44 2.31 4.31 -2.61
CA ASN A 44 2.57 4.88 -3.93
C ASN A 44 3.11 3.82 -4.89
N GLY A 45 2.78 3.95 -6.18
CA GLY A 45 3.35 3.10 -7.23
C GLY A 45 2.78 1.69 -7.30
N LEU A 46 1.53 1.50 -6.84
CA LEU A 46 0.81 0.26 -6.98
C LEU A 46 0.30 0.12 -8.43
N ARG A 47 0.51 -1.05 -9.04
CA ARG A 47 -0.01 -1.36 -10.38
C ARG A 47 -1.41 -1.98 -10.29
N ILE A 48 -2.26 -1.73 -11.28
CA ILE A 48 -3.56 -2.40 -11.43
C ILE A 48 -3.35 -3.63 -12.33
N TRP A 49 -3.78 -4.80 -11.87
CA TRP A 49 -3.59 -6.07 -12.57
C TRP A 49 -4.79 -6.50 -13.40
N ARG A 50 -5.98 -6.22 -12.88
CA ARG A 50 -7.26 -6.59 -13.47
C ARG A 50 -8.29 -5.54 -13.08
N THR A 51 -9.24 -5.27 -13.96
CA THR A 51 -10.44 -4.50 -13.65
C THR A 51 -11.67 -5.22 -14.19
N ASN A 52 -12.77 -5.13 -13.45
CA ASN A 52 -14.07 -5.67 -13.83
C ASN A 52 -15.09 -4.53 -13.87
N ALA A 53 -15.60 -4.24 -15.07
CA ALA A 53 -16.51 -3.11 -15.28
C ALA A 53 -17.95 -3.42 -14.80
N LYS A 54 -18.36 -4.70 -14.76
CA LYS A 54 -19.69 -5.09 -14.29
C LYS A 54 -19.89 -4.86 -12.79
N TYR A 55 -18.90 -5.25 -11.99
CA TYR A 55 -18.97 -5.14 -10.53
C TYR A 55 -18.23 -3.91 -9.98
N ASN A 56 -17.61 -3.11 -10.85
CA ASN A 56 -16.73 -1.99 -10.48
C ASN A 56 -15.63 -2.41 -9.49
N VAL A 57 -15.03 -3.58 -9.74
CA VAL A 57 -13.97 -4.14 -8.90
C VAL A 57 -12.62 -3.97 -9.59
N MET A 58 -11.61 -3.57 -8.82
CA MET A 58 -10.24 -3.45 -9.29
C MET A 58 -9.31 -4.29 -8.42
N TRP A 59 -8.34 -4.95 -9.05
CA TRP A 59 -7.28 -5.69 -8.37
C TRP A 59 -5.99 -4.90 -8.42
N VAL A 60 -5.55 -4.45 -7.26
CA VAL A 60 -4.35 -3.63 -7.08
C VAL A 60 -3.19 -4.51 -6.60
N GLN A 61 -1.98 -4.22 -7.06
CA GLN A 61 -0.76 -4.89 -6.67
C GLN A 61 -0.47 -4.70 -5.17
N GLY A 62 -0.06 -5.78 -4.51
CA GLY A 62 0.36 -5.77 -3.11
C GLY A 62 -0.47 -6.72 -2.26
N SER A 63 -0.01 -6.97 -1.04
CA SER A 63 -0.72 -7.84 -0.08
C SER A 63 -1.82 -7.12 0.69
N SER A 64 -1.76 -5.79 0.81
CA SER A 64 -2.75 -5.02 1.57
C SER A 64 -2.77 -3.54 1.17
N VAL A 65 -3.93 -2.91 1.40
CA VAL A 65 -4.14 -1.46 1.36
C VAL A 65 -4.29 -0.99 2.82
N PRO A 66 -3.78 0.20 3.20
CA PRO A 66 -3.87 0.66 4.59
C PRO A 66 -5.33 0.84 5.02
N GLY A 67 -5.73 0.11 6.08
CA GLY A 67 -7.07 0.18 6.63
C GLY A 67 -7.68 -1.21 6.83
N PRO A 68 -8.80 -1.31 7.54
CA PRO A 68 -9.57 -2.54 7.64
C PRO A 68 -10.32 -2.83 6.33
N THR A 69 -10.67 -4.09 6.10
CA THR A 69 -11.54 -4.50 5.00
C THR A 69 -12.90 -3.80 5.10
N GLY A 70 -13.38 -3.23 4.00
CA GLY A 70 -14.63 -2.45 3.95
C GLY A 70 -14.48 -0.97 4.32
N GLY A 71 -13.27 -0.51 4.67
CA GLY A 71 -12.98 0.91 4.85
C GLY A 71 -13.01 1.68 3.53
N LEU A 72 -13.31 2.97 3.60
CA LEU A 72 -13.20 3.89 2.47
C LEU A 72 -11.73 4.19 2.18
N VAL A 73 -11.37 4.20 0.90
CA VAL A 73 -10.01 4.48 0.44
C VAL A 73 -10.03 5.56 -0.64
N TYR A 74 -9.00 6.40 -0.64
CA TYR A 74 -8.77 7.38 -1.70
C TYR A 74 -7.82 6.78 -2.72
N ILE A 75 -8.25 6.78 -3.98
CA ILE A 75 -7.47 6.29 -5.12
C ILE A 75 -7.27 7.46 -6.07
N TYR A 76 -6.03 7.65 -6.50
CA TYR A 76 -5.63 8.67 -7.45
C TYR A 76 -4.37 8.20 -8.19
N ASP A 77 -4.07 8.86 -9.30
CA ASP A 77 -2.91 8.53 -10.12
C ASP A 77 -1.59 8.70 -9.37
N THR A 78 -0.62 7.86 -9.70
CA THR A 78 0.67 7.88 -9.02
C THR A 78 1.41 9.21 -9.22
N ILE A 79 1.95 9.74 -8.12
CA ILE A 79 2.78 10.95 -8.12
C ILE A 79 4.23 10.63 -8.55
N LEU A 80 4.61 9.34 -8.58
CA LEU A 80 5.99 8.94 -8.89
C LEU A 80 6.36 9.28 -10.35
N PRO A 81 7.44 10.04 -10.59
CA PRO A 81 7.77 10.56 -11.91
C PRO A 81 8.11 9.47 -12.93
N LEU A 82 8.76 8.40 -12.48
CA LEU A 82 9.18 7.27 -13.33
C LEU A 82 8.04 6.29 -13.66
N ARG A 83 6.88 6.41 -13.00
CA ARG A 83 5.73 5.51 -13.18
C ARG A 83 4.51 6.21 -13.79
N LYS A 84 4.73 7.32 -14.49
CA LYS A 84 3.66 7.99 -15.23
C LYS A 84 3.17 7.10 -16.36
N LEU A 85 1.87 7.20 -16.65
CA LEU A 85 1.27 6.52 -17.78
C LEU A 85 1.89 7.03 -19.08
N LYS A 86 2.25 6.10 -19.98
CA LYS A 86 2.78 6.45 -21.31
C LYS A 86 1.67 6.97 -22.23
N GLN A 87 0.49 6.37 -22.13
CA GLN A 87 -0.71 6.77 -22.86
C GLN A 87 -1.62 7.53 -21.90
N ALA A 88 -2.20 8.64 -22.38
CA ALA A 88 -3.11 9.44 -21.58
C ALA A 88 -4.40 8.64 -21.29
N PRO A 89 -4.87 8.60 -20.02
CA PRO A 89 -6.16 8.00 -19.69
C PRO A 89 -7.32 8.83 -20.28
N PRO A 90 -8.54 8.28 -20.34
CA PRO A 90 -9.72 9.03 -20.77
C PRO A 90 -9.95 10.23 -19.85
N PHE A 91 -10.10 11.41 -20.46
CA PHE A 91 -10.32 12.69 -19.78
C PHE A 91 -11.67 13.29 -20.22
N PRO A 92 -12.49 13.87 -19.31
CA PRO A 92 -12.24 14.09 -17.88
C PRO A 92 -12.33 12.82 -17.03
N THR A 93 -13.20 11.89 -17.44
CA THR A 93 -13.38 10.56 -16.87
C THR A 93 -13.78 9.60 -17.99
N PHE A 94 -13.82 8.29 -17.71
CA PHE A 94 -14.40 7.33 -18.65
C PHE A 94 -15.91 7.62 -18.84
N CYS A 95 -16.34 7.83 -20.09
CA CYS A 95 -17.73 8.18 -20.44
C CYS A 95 -18.42 7.14 -21.33
N GLY A 96 -17.75 6.03 -21.67
CA GLY A 96 -18.32 5.00 -22.55
C GLY A 96 -19.48 4.23 -21.91
N GLU A 97 -20.34 3.67 -22.75
CA GLU A 97 -21.26 2.63 -22.29
C GLU A 97 -20.42 1.46 -21.78
N VAL A 98 -20.63 1.08 -20.52
CA VAL A 98 -19.98 -0.10 -19.98
C VAL A 98 -20.63 -1.27 -20.68
N ASP A 99 -19.95 -1.84 -21.67
CA ASP A 99 -20.34 -3.11 -22.25
C ASP A 99 -20.46 -4.10 -21.08
N THR A 100 -21.70 -4.39 -20.65
CA THR A 100 -21.99 -5.26 -19.51
C THR A 100 -21.55 -6.71 -19.74
N THR A 101 -20.91 -7.00 -20.88
CA THR A 101 -20.19 -8.23 -21.12
C THR A 101 -19.23 -8.48 -19.96
N PHE A 102 -19.21 -9.73 -19.49
CA PHE A 102 -18.52 -10.17 -18.28
C PHE A 102 -17.00 -10.23 -18.45
N GLU A 103 -16.44 -9.50 -19.41
CA GLU A 103 -15.04 -9.59 -19.76
C GLU A 103 -14.22 -8.71 -18.83
N ASP A 104 -13.33 -9.36 -18.10
CA ASP A 104 -12.33 -8.67 -17.29
C ASP A 104 -11.26 -8.08 -18.20
N ILE A 105 -10.85 -6.85 -17.89
CA ILE A 105 -9.71 -6.21 -18.53
C ILE A 105 -8.47 -6.65 -17.76
N TRP A 106 -7.61 -7.43 -18.42
CA TRP A 106 -6.38 -7.98 -17.83
C TRP A 106 -5.16 -7.16 -18.23
N TYR A 107 -4.20 -7.05 -17.32
CA TYR A 107 -2.89 -6.51 -17.64
C TYR A 107 -2.10 -7.46 -18.56
N GLU A 108 -1.35 -6.89 -19.51
CA GLU A 108 -0.67 -7.64 -20.60
C GLU A 108 0.20 -8.81 -20.13
N GLN A 109 0.89 -8.68 -19.00
CA GLN A 109 1.78 -9.73 -18.46
C GLN A 109 1.07 -10.73 -17.54
N MET A 110 -0.26 -10.62 -17.38
CA MET A 110 -1.02 -11.49 -16.50
C MET A 110 -1.61 -12.65 -17.30
N HIS A 111 -1.27 -13.88 -16.90
CA HIS A 111 -1.87 -15.08 -17.46
C HIS A 111 -3.36 -15.13 -17.09
N LYS A 112 -4.25 -15.27 -18.09
CA LYS A 112 -5.69 -15.36 -17.84
C LYS A 112 -6.06 -16.78 -17.46
N PHE A 113 -7.01 -16.93 -16.54
CA PHE A 113 -7.41 -18.25 -16.04
C PHE A 113 -8.02 -19.20 -17.08
N LYS A 114 -8.45 -18.68 -18.24
CA LYS A 114 -9.03 -19.48 -19.33
C LYS A 114 -8.01 -19.84 -20.40
N ASP A 115 -6.84 -19.22 -20.39
CA ASP A 115 -5.82 -19.46 -21.40
C ASP A 115 -5.19 -20.85 -21.16
N GLU A 116 -4.60 -21.42 -22.21
CA GLU A 116 -3.89 -22.70 -22.11
C GLU A 116 -2.74 -22.62 -21.10
N THR A 117 -2.41 -23.77 -20.51
CA THR A 117 -1.34 -23.85 -19.50
C THR A 117 -0.02 -23.36 -20.07
N ILE A 118 0.74 -22.62 -19.26
CA ILE A 118 2.05 -22.09 -19.64
C ILE A 118 3.03 -23.26 -19.86
N ILE A 119 3.51 -23.42 -21.10
CA ILE A 119 4.52 -24.42 -21.45
C ILE A 119 5.85 -23.70 -21.70
N TYR A 120 6.84 -23.96 -20.85
CA TYR A 120 8.21 -23.54 -21.08
C TYR A 120 8.90 -24.57 -21.98
N LYS A 121 9.24 -24.17 -23.20
CA LYS A 121 10.09 -24.99 -24.07
C LYS A 121 11.54 -24.78 -23.66
N CYS A 122 12.25 -25.88 -23.40
CA CYS A 122 13.71 -25.86 -23.29
C CYS A 122 14.26 -25.92 -24.71
N ASP A 123 14.98 -24.89 -25.12
CA ASP A 123 15.81 -24.90 -26.34
C ASP A 123 17.07 -25.76 -26.14
#